data_AF-A0A382Z1S9-F1
#
_entry.id   AF-A0A382Z1S9-F1
#
_cell.length_a   1.000
_cell.length_b   1.000
_cell.length_c   1.000
_cell.angle_alpha   90.00
_cell.angle_beta   90.00
_cell.angle_gamma   90.00
#
_symmetry.space_group_name_H-M   'P 1'
#
loop_
_entity.id
_entity.type
_entity.pdbx_description
1 polymer ?
#
loop_
_entity_poly.entity_id
_entity_poly.type
_entity_poly.pdbx_seq_one_letter_code
_entity_poly.pdbx_strand_id
1 'polypeptide(L)'
;MTCFKKLKWSLAGLLVLSIGLCSWGTFSEARKDDFGKKTGSSNKPGTVDGFRTAKFGMKERDVARAIFKDFRVPRSKVNRIVHPSEKTTSLGIEVKDLLPNTGKAHVFYILGYKTKKLIQVNVLWGGPAGKAEDPQSIVNAANQLRSHFIQKGFPEEGMLLNTQLKDGTIVVFRGIDPEGRVALLILNNPTNENAPPNKNIHLRLSYIENPDTPDVFKIKRGDF
;
A
#
# COMPACT_ATOMS: atom_id res chain seq x y z
N MET A 1 46.08 26.84 -35.60
CA MET A 1 45.68 25.53 -35.03
C MET A 1 44.46 25.05 -35.79
N THR A 2 44.71 24.31 -36.88
CA THR A 2 44.47 22.84 -37.00
C THR A 2 42.97 22.52 -36.97
N CYS A 3 42.30 22.41 -38.12
CA CYS A 3 42.15 21.18 -38.95
C CYS A 3 40.99 20.29 -38.45
N PHE A 4 40.10 19.66 -39.23
CA PHE A 4 39.97 19.46 -40.68
C PHE A 4 38.53 18.99 -41.00
N LYS A 5 37.87 19.71 -41.90
CA LYS A 5 37.19 19.24 -43.13
C LYS A 5 36.54 17.83 -43.18
N LYS A 6 35.24 17.86 -43.54
CA LYS A 6 34.50 16.85 -44.34
C LYS A 6 35.34 16.33 -45.53
N LEU A 7 35.01 15.15 -46.08
CA LEU A 7 34.57 14.94 -47.47
C LEU A 7 34.86 13.51 -48.05
N LYS A 8 33.83 12.92 -48.69
CA LYS A 8 33.82 11.94 -49.84
C LYS A 8 34.43 10.54 -49.65
N TRP A 9 34.16 9.52 -50.46
CA TRP A 9 33.07 9.02 -51.32
C TRP A 9 33.66 7.73 -51.94
N SER A 10 32.85 6.67 -52.01
CA SER A 10 32.78 5.68 -53.10
C SER A 10 33.89 4.63 -53.37
N LEU A 11 33.41 3.58 -54.06
CA LEU A 11 34.04 2.42 -54.74
C LEU A 11 34.44 1.24 -53.84
N ALA A 12 33.77 0.08 -53.90
CA ALA A 12 33.53 -0.89 -54.99
C ALA A 12 34.70 -1.88 -55.18
N GLY A 13 34.34 -3.17 -55.13
CA GLY A 13 35.12 -4.29 -55.68
C GLY A 13 35.71 -5.24 -54.64
N LEU A 14 35.15 -6.44 -54.50
CA LEU A 14 35.75 -7.64 -55.09
C LEU A 14 34.82 -8.86 -54.96
N LEU A 15 34.93 -9.70 -55.97
CA LEU A 15 34.13 -10.85 -56.33
C LEU A 15 34.92 -12.11 -55.97
N VAL A 16 34.34 -13.08 -55.25
CA VAL A 16 34.77 -14.49 -55.32
C VAL A 16 33.57 -15.41 -55.16
N LEU A 17 33.35 -16.20 -56.20
CA LEU A 17 32.48 -17.36 -56.29
C LEU A 17 33.16 -18.54 -55.59
N SER A 18 32.46 -19.30 -54.73
CA SER A 18 32.81 -20.71 -54.48
C SER A 18 31.62 -21.47 -53.92
N ILE A 19 31.21 -22.47 -54.70
CA ILE A 19 30.24 -23.50 -54.37
C ILE A 19 30.96 -24.52 -53.48
N GLY A 20 30.40 -24.85 -52.32
CA GLY A 20 30.93 -25.83 -51.38
C GLY A 20 29.80 -26.58 -50.67
N LEU A 21 29.86 -27.91 -50.76
CA LEU A 21 28.84 -28.91 -50.47
C LEU A 21 28.46 -29.07 -48.98
N CYS A 22 27.20 -29.48 -48.78
CA CYS A 22 26.63 -30.29 -47.70
C CYS A 22 27.20 -30.15 -46.27
N SER A 23 26.33 -29.66 -45.38
CA SER A 23 26.14 -30.33 -44.09
C SER A 23 24.68 -30.24 -43.68
N TRP A 24 24.13 -31.39 -43.29
CA TRP A 24 22.85 -31.50 -42.62
C TRP A 24 22.89 -30.68 -41.33
N GLY A 25 22.17 -29.56 -41.35
CA GLY A 25 21.81 -28.82 -40.16
C GLY A 25 20.30 -28.66 -40.20
N THR A 26 19.63 -29.36 -39.28
CA THR A 26 18.20 -29.25 -39.02
C THR A 26 17.77 -27.79 -39.02
N PHE A 27 16.90 -27.40 -39.95
CA PHE A 27 16.17 -26.15 -39.88
C PHE A 27 15.27 -26.24 -38.64
N SER A 28 15.76 -25.75 -37.51
CA SER A 28 14.88 -25.36 -36.41
C SER A 28 14.20 -24.08 -36.87
N GLU A 29 13.04 -24.24 -37.50
CA GLU A 29 12.08 -23.16 -37.66
C GLU A 29 11.83 -22.58 -36.26
N ALA A 30 12.30 -21.37 -36.05
CA ALA A 30 12.05 -20.61 -34.83
C ALA A 30 10.54 -20.42 -34.73
N ARG A 31 9.89 -21.34 -34.00
CA ARG A 31 8.59 -21.10 -33.40
C ARG A 31 8.72 -19.76 -32.68
N LYS A 32 8.02 -18.76 -33.19
CA LYS A 32 7.65 -17.59 -32.40
C LYS A 32 6.73 -18.12 -31.33
N ASP A 33 7.32 -18.64 -30.26
CA ASP A 33 6.61 -18.93 -29.05
C ASP A 33 6.06 -17.60 -28.57
N ASP A 34 4.74 -17.50 -28.70
CA ASP A 34 3.88 -16.40 -28.28
C ASP A 34 3.90 -16.35 -26.74
N PHE A 35 5.07 -16.03 -26.19
CA PHE A 35 5.32 -15.97 -24.76
C PHE A 35 4.88 -14.61 -24.26
N GLY A 36 3.71 -14.62 -23.62
CA GLY A 36 3.30 -13.55 -22.73
C GLY A 36 2.40 -12.52 -23.39
N LYS A 37 1.22 -12.96 -23.83
CA LYS A 37 -0.01 -12.18 -23.59
C LYS A 37 0.03 -11.73 -22.13
N LYS A 38 0.50 -10.51 -21.88
CA LYS A 38 0.34 -9.82 -20.59
C LYS A 38 -1.16 -9.82 -20.35
N THR A 39 -1.61 -10.76 -19.52
CA THR A 39 -2.95 -10.77 -18.94
C THR A 39 -3.16 -9.38 -18.39
N GLY A 40 -4.18 -8.69 -18.93
CA GLY A 40 -4.35 -7.26 -18.81
C GLY A 40 -4.10 -6.77 -17.40
N SER A 41 -3.06 -5.94 -17.26
CA SER A 41 -3.07 -4.92 -16.20
C SER A 41 -4.39 -4.19 -16.37
N SER A 42 -5.29 -4.29 -15.39
CA SER A 42 -6.42 -3.39 -15.38
C SER A 42 -5.84 -1.98 -15.42
N ASN A 43 -6.04 -1.26 -16.52
CA ASN A 43 -5.66 0.16 -16.68
C ASN A 43 -6.37 1.09 -15.68
N LYS A 44 -7.00 0.55 -14.64
CA LYS A 44 -7.65 1.30 -13.59
C LYS A 44 -6.63 1.49 -12.47
N PRO A 45 -6.35 2.75 -12.08
CA PRO A 45 -5.45 3.03 -10.99
C PRO A 45 -5.97 2.42 -9.69
N GLY A 46 -5.05 2.17 -8.74
CA GLY A 46 -5.39 1.67 -7.42
C GLY A 46 -6.40 2.58 -6.72
N THR A 47 -7.47 2.00 -6.17
CA THR A 47 -8.54 2.73 -5.49
C THR A 47 -8.56 2.46 -3.99
N VAL A 48 -8.93 3.47 -3.21
CA VAL A 48 -9.07 3.39 -1.74
C VAL A 48 -10.50 3.75 -1.36
N ASP A 49 -11.38 2.77 -1.28
CA ASP A 49 -12.82 3.01 -1.03
C ASP A 49 -13.27 2.58 0.38
N GLY A 50 -12.33 2.13 1.23
CA GLY A 50 -12.57 1.63 2.57
C GLY A 50 -11.76 0.37 2.88
N PHE A 51 -12.32 -0.55 3.67
CA PHE A 51 -11.68 -1.79 4.08
C PHE A 51 -12.64 -2.98 3.97
N ARG A 52 -12.27 -3.95 3.13
CA ARG A 52 -13.09 -5.13 2.81
C ARG A 52 -14.50 -4.71 2.38
N THR A 53 -15.55 -5.09 3.13
CA THR A 53 -16.93 -4.74 2.80
C THR A 53 -17.38 -3.41 3.38
N ALA A 54 -16.63 -2.83 4.32
CA ALA A 54 -16.91 -1.50 4.85
C ALA A 54 -16.36 -0.43 3.90
N LYS A 55 -17.22 0.44 3.39
CA LYS A 55 -16.87 1.50 2.44
C LYS A 55 -17.04 2.88 3.03
N PHE A 56 -16.25 3.85 2.57
CA PHE A 56 -16.42 5.23 2.96
C PHE A 56 -17.85 5.71 2.69
N GLY A 57 -18.33 6.61 3.54
CA GLY A 57 -19.72 7.08 3.49
C GLY A 57 -20.75 6.16 4.19
N MET A 58 -20.39 4.93 4.59
CA MET A 58 -21.30 4.04 5.34
C MET A 58 -21.62 4.59 6.74
N LYS A 59 -22.88 4.47 7.19
CA LYS A 59 -23.28 4.83 8.56
C LYS A 59 -22.86 3.74 9.56
N GLU A 60 -22.82 4.08 10.84
CA GLU A 60 -22.41 3.17 11.94
C GLU A 60 -23.06 1.77 11.87
N ARG A 61 -24.37 1.72 11.63
CA ARG A 61 -25.11 0.45 11.49
C ARG A 61 -24.59 -0.40 10.34
N ASP A 62 -24.26 0.23 9.22
CA ASP A 62 -23.83 -0.46 8.01
C ASP A 62 -22.38 -0.94 8.15
N VAL A 63 -21.53 -0.16 8.82
CA VAL A 63 -20.18 -0.59 9.25
C VAL A 63 -20.27 -1.79 10.20
N ALA A 64 -21.17 -1.77 11.19
CA ALA A 64 -21.36 -2.92 12.09
C ALA A 64 -21.80 -4.19 11.33
N ARG A 65 -22.63 -4.05 10.28
CA ARG A 65 -22.99 -5.18 9.40
C ARG A 65 -21.80 -5.68 8.59
N ALA A 66 -20.96 -4.78 8.06
CA ALA A 66 -19.73 -5.13 7.36
C ALA A 66 -18.76 -5.90 8.27
N ILE A 67 -18.55 -5.42 9.51
CA ILE A 67 -17.76 -6.10 10.54
C ILE A 67 -18.23 -7.54 10.76
N PHE A 68 -19.54 -7.73 10.95
CA PHE A 68 -20.09 -9.08 11.14
C PHE A 68 -19.89 -9.96 9.91
N LYS A 69 -20.10 -9.41 8.70
CA LYS A 69 -19.89 -10.14 7.45
C LYS A 69 -18.44 -10.59 7.27
N ASP A 70 -17.50 -9.71 7.57
CA ASP A 70 -16.07 -9.93 7.31
C ASP A 70 -15.38 -10.75 8.39
N PHE A 71 -15.78 -10.60 9.65
CA PHE A 71 -15.06 -11.16 10.81
C PHE A 71 -15.93 -12.00 11.74
N ARG A 72 -17.25 -12.10 11.49
CA ARG A 72 -18.21 -12.79 12.38
C ARG A 72 -18.23 -12.23 13.81
N VAL A 73 -17.79 -10.98 13.99
CA VAL A 73 -17.84 -10.27 15.28
C VAL A 73 -19.24 -9.67 15.44
N PRO A 74 -20.04 -10.08 16.45
CA PRO A 74 -21.36 -9.51 16.67
C PRO A 74 -21.24 -8.07 17.20
N ARG A 75 -22.26 -7.24 16.94
CA ARG A 75 -22.28 -5.82 17.35
C ARG A 75 -22.00 -5.62 18.84
N SER A 76 -22.43 -6.54 19.70
CA SER A 76 -22.18 -6.49 21.15
C SER A 76 -20.71 -6.62 21.55
N LYS A 77 -19.85 -7.15 20.67
CA LYS A 77 -18.40 -7.27 20.88
C LYS A 77 -17.60 -6.17 20.16
N VAL A 78 -18.28 -5.24 19.48
CA VAL A 78 -17.64 -4.08 18.85
C VAL A 78 -17.48 -2.99 19.90
N ASN A 79 -16.24 -2.61 20.19
CA ASN A 79 -15.96 -1.53 21.13
C ASN A 79 -16.26 -0.19 20.46
N ARG A 80 -17.08 0.65 21.09
CA ARG A 80 -17.49 1.95 20.55
C ARG A 80 -16.98 3.07 21.44
N ILE A 81 -16.12 3.93 20.89
CA ILE A 81 -15.49 5.04 21.63
C ILE A 81 -15.72 6.34 20.87
N VAL A 82 -16.02 7.43 21.58
CA VAL A 82 -16.04 8.78 21.01
C VAL A 82 -14.72 9.47 21.35
N HIS A 83 -14.01 9.96 20.34
CA HIS A 83 -12.73 10.64 20.57
C HIS A 83 -12.97 12.00 21.28
N PRO A 84 -12.30 12.28 22.40
CA PRO A 84 -12.63 13.43 23.25
C PRO A 84 -12.41 14.79 22.57
N SER A 85 -11.38 14.93 21.73
CA SER A 85 -11.10 16.17 20.99
C SER A 85 -11.77 16.21 19.62
N GLU A 86 -11.47 15.24 18.75
CA GLU A 86 -12.02 15.15 17.39
C GLU A 86 -13.53 14.91 17.31
N LYS A 87 -14.16 14.40 18.39
CA LYS A 87 -15.58 14.04 18.47
C LYS A 87 -16.04 13.00 17.42
N THR A 88 -15.10 12.35 16.74
CA THR A 88 -15.33 11.19 15.88
C THR A 88 -15.78 10.00 16.71
N THR A 89 -16.45 9.04 16.08
CA THR A 89 -16.84 7.78 16.72
C THR A 89 -16.03 6.65 16.12
N SER A 90 -15.30 5.91 16.95
CA SER A 90 -14.53 4.74 16.53
C SER A 90 -15.24 3.45 16.91
N LEU A 91 -15.36 2.53 15.95
CA LEU A 91 -15.74 1.14 16.18
C LEU A 91 -14.49 0.27 16.10
N GLY A 92 -14.06 -0.30 17.22
CA GLY A 92 -12.88 -1.14 17.36
C GLY A 92 -13.23 -2.62 17.47
N ILE A 93 -12.48 -3.48 16.77
CA ILE A 93 -12.50 -4.93 16.92
C ILE A 93 -11.08 -5.50 17.03
N GLU A 94 -10.95 -6.61 17.74
CA GLU A 94 -9.75 -7.44 17.72
C GLU A 94 -9.94 -8.59 16.72
N VAL A 95 -8.95 -8.81 15.87
CA VAL A 95 -8.92 -9.89 14.87
C VAL A 95 -7.62 -10.65 15.02
N LYS A 96 -7.73 -11.96 15.24
CA LYS A 96 -6.56 -12.85 15.26
C LYS A 96 -6.12 -13.16 13.83
N ASP A 97 -4.83 -13.05 13.56
CA ASP A 97 -4.16 -13.40 12.31
C ASP A 97 -4.83 -12.80 11.07
N LEU A 98 -5.16 -11.50 11.15
CA LEU A 98 -5.71 -10.75 10.02
C LEU A 98 -4.83 -10.86 8.77
N LEU A 99 -3.52 -10.98 8.99
CA LEU A 99 -2.55 -11.51 8.05
C LEU A 99 -1.90 -12.77 8.67
N PRO A 100 -1.51 -13.77 7.87
CA PRO A 100 -0.90 -14.99 8.39
C PRO A 100 0.32 -14.71 9.28
N ASN A 101 0.38 -15.36 10.45
CA ASN A 101 1.49 -15.28 11.40
C ASN A 101 1.78 -13.88 11.96
N THR A 102 0.82 -12.95 11.89
CA THR A 102 0.97 -11.60 12.46
C THR A 102 0.40 -11.44 13.86
N GLY A 103 -0.25 -12.50 14.39
CA GLY A 103 -0.87 -12.46 15.69
C GLY A 103 -2.10 -11.56 15.70
N LYS A 104 -2.34 -10.88 16.83
CA LYS A 104 -3.51 -10.02 17.00
C LYS A 104 -3.35 -8.71 16.23
N ALA A 105 -4.44 -8.32 15.56
CA ALA A 105 -4.61 -7.02 14.95
C ALA A 105 -5.81 -6.31 15.57
N HIS A 106 -5.72 -4.98 15.72
CA HIS A 106 -6.87 -4.15 16.06
C HIS A 106 -7.30 -3.36 14.83
N VAL A 107 -8.58 -3.44 14.48
CA VAL A 107 -9.18 -2.69 13.38
C VAL A 107 -10.11 -1.64 13.96
N PHE A 108 -9.89 -0.38 13.61
CA PHE A 108 -10.68 0.77 14.02
C PHE A 108 -11.34 1.42 12.81
N TYR A 109 -12.67 1.41 12.79
CA TYR A 109 -13.48 2.13 11.81
C TYR A 109 -13.89 3.48 12.41
N ILE A 110 -13.42 4.58 11.82
CA ILE A 110 -13.58 5.93 12.37
C ILE A 110 -14.66 6.66 11.57
N LEU A 111 -15.72 7.04 12.26
CA LEU A 111 -16.84 7.79 11.73
C LEU A 111 -16.68 9.29 12.01
N GLY A 112 -16.95 10.08 10.98
CA GLY A 112 -16.84 11.53 11.02
C GLY A 112 -17.76 12.18 12.04
N TYR A 113 -17.32 13.32 12.57
CA TYR A 113 -18.02 14.05 13.62
C TYR A 113 -19.38 14.57 13.14
N LYS A 114 -19.47 15.25 12.00
CA LYS A 114 -20.72 15.84 11.51
C LYS A 114 -21.55 14.84 10.72
N THR A 115 -20.92 14.13 9.80
CA THR A 115 -21.60 13.24 8.86
C THR A 115 -22.05 11.93 9.51
N LYS A 116 -21.38 11.50 10.58
CA LYS A 116 -21.55 10.17 11.21
C LYS A 116 -21.38 9.02 10.22
N LYS A 117 -20.53 9.22 9.21
CA LYS A 117 -20.19 8.26 8.16
C LYS A 117 -18.75 7.79 8.31
N LEU A 118 -18.42 6.59 7.83
CA LEU A 118 -17.06 6.07 7.79
C LEU A 118 -16.18 6.97 6.92
N ILE A 119 -15.14 7.54 7.52
CA ILE A 119 -14.17 8.42 6.85
C ILE A 119 -12.74 7.87 6.89
N GLN A 120 -12.46 6.93 7.79
CA GLN A 120 -11.13 6.37 7.96
C GLN A 120 -11.17 4.97 8.56
N VAL A 121 -10.21 4.11 8.18
CA VAL A 121 -9.97 2.82 8.81
C VAL A 121 -8.51 2.73 9.20
N ASN A 122 -8.22 2.35 10.45
CA ASN A 122 -6.88 2.03 10.91
C ASN A 122 -6.79 0.54 11.27
N VAL A 123 -5.73 -0.12 10.84
CA VAL A 123 -5.37 -1.48 11.23
C VAL A 123 -4.01 -1.44 11.92
N LEU A 124 -3.94 -1.97 13.13
CA LEU A 124 -2.73 -1.98 13.95
C LEU A 124 -2.28 -3.42 14.22
N TRP A 125 -0.98 -3.68 14.08
CA TRP A 125 -0.32 -4.90 14.53
C TRP A 125 0.88 -4.55 15.42
N GLY A 126 1.17 -5.39 16.42
CA GLY A 126 2.21 -5.10 17.40
C GLY A 126 1.86 -3.93 18.33
N GLY A 127 2.77 -3.60 19.24
CA GLY A 127 2.64 -2.48 20.20
C GLY A 127 1.22 -2.33 20.80
N PRO A 128 0.45 -1.28 20.42
CA PRO A 128 -0.91 -1.04 20.93
C PRO A 128 -1.92 -2.18 20.70
N ALA A 129 -1.72 -3.03 19.69
CA ALA A 129 -2.58 -4.20 19.44
C ALA A 129 -2.19 -5.43 20.30
N GLY A 130 -1.13 -5.30 21.10
CA GLY A 130 -0.47 -6.37 21.84
C GLY A 130 0.97 -6.58 21.37
N LYS A 131 1.79 -7.17 22.23
CA LYS A 131 3.18 -7.52 21.89
C LYS A 131 3.17 -8.52 20.72
N ALA A 132 3.93 -8.24 19.66
CA ALA A 132 4.15 -9.20 18.59
C ALA A 132 4.86 -10.44 19.16
N GLU A 133 4.34 -11.64 18.86
CA GLU A 133 4.97 -12.90 19.27
C GLU A 133 6.33 -13.06 18.57
N ASP A 134 6.38 -12.72 17.28
CA ASP A 134 7.60 -12.58 16.49
C ASP A 134 7.66 -11.18 15.87
N PRO A 135 8.60 -10.31 16.28
CA PRO A 135 8.76 -8.99 15.68
C PRO A 135 9.09 -9.02 14.18
N GLN A 136 9.76 -10.08 13.69
CA GLN A 136 10.09 -10.23 12.28
C GLN A 136 8.82 -10.43 11.43
N SER A 137 7.77 -11.04 11.99
CA SER A 137 6.49 -11.20 11.30
C SER A 137 5.82 -9.86 10.97
N ILE A 138 6.01 -8.83 11.79
CA ILE A 138 5.53 -7.46 11.55
C ILE A 138 6.26 -6.82 10.37
N VAL A 139 7.59 -6.99 10.29
CA VAL A 139 8.39 -6.52 9.15
C VAL A 139 7.99 -7.26 7.86
N ASN A 140 7.78 -8.58 7.94
CA ASN A 140 7.34 -9.39 6.82
C ASN A 140 5.96 -8.94 6.31
N ALA A 141 5.02 -8.68 7.21
CA ALA A 141 3.71 -8.13 6.88
C ALA A 141 3.81 -6.77 6.18
N ALA A 142 4.69 -5.89 6.67
CA ALA A 142 4.94 -4.59 6.03
C ALA A 142 5.43 -4.75 4.59
N ASN A 143 6.38 -5.65 4.35
CA ASN A 143 6.89 -5.94 3.01
C ASN A 143 5.82 -6.54 2.09
N GLN A 144 5.01 -7.48 2.60
CA GLN A 144 3.91 -8.09 1.84
C GLN A 144 2.86 -7.05 1.43
N LEU A 145 2.44 -6.20 2.37
CA LEU A 145 1.47 -5.13 2.12
C LEU A 145 2.02 -4.10 1.13
N ARG A 146 3.30 -3.70 1.26
CA ARG A 146 3.96 -2.81 0.29
C ARG A 146 3.88 -3.37 -1.12
N SER A 147 4.29 -4.63 -1.30
CA SER A 147 4.25 -5.31 -2.61
C SER A 147 2.82 -5.37 -3.16
N HIS A 148 1.84 -5.67 -2.31
CA HIS A 148 0.43 -5.65 -2.69
C HIS A 148 -0.03 -4.26 -3.17
N PHE A 149 0.34 -3.18 -2.47
CA PHE A 149 -0.07 -1.84 -2.86
C PHE A 149 0.62 -1.33 -4.13
N ILE A 150 1.89 -1.67 -4.36
CA ILE A 150 2.58 -1.35 -5.62
C ILE A 150 1.85 -2.01 -6.79
N GLN A 151 1.45 -3.28 -6.65
CA GLN A 151 0.73 -4.01 -7.69
C GLN A 151 -0.68 -3.46 -7.98
N LYS A 152 -1.26 -2.67 -7.08
CA LYS A 152 -2.55 -1.99 -7.32
C LYS A 152 -2.46 -0.84 -8.31
N GLY A 153 -1.27 -0.35 -8.67
CA GLY A 153 -1.11 0.69 -9.69
C GLY A 153 -1.61 2.06 -9.23
N PHE A 154 -1.25 2.50 -8.02
CA PHE A 154 -1.45 3.90 -7.62
C PHE A 154 -0.65 4.84 -8.54
N PRO A 155 -1.15 6.08 -8.79
CA PRO A 155 -0.36 7.13 -9.43
C PRO A 155 1.01 7.31 -8.77
N GLU A 156 2.05 7.51 -9.57
CA GLU A 156 3.41 7.78 -9.06
C GLU A 156 3.46 9.11 -8.30
N GLU A 157 2.68 10.10 -8.75
CA GLU A 157 2.52 11.37 -8.06
C GLU A 157 1.88 11.15 -6.67
N GLY A 158 2.57 11.59 -5.63
CA GLY A 158 2.15 11.39 -4.24
C GLY A 158 2.45 9.99 -3.67
N MET A 159 3.05 9.09 -4.45
CA MET A 159 3.50 7.79 -3.94
C MET A 159 4.81 7.93 -3.16
N LEU A 160 4.89 7.32 -1.97
CA LEU A 160 6.12 7.22 -1.19
C LEU A 160 6.42 5.75 -0.88
N LEU A 161 7.70 5.36 -0.94
CA LEU A 161 8.16 4.01 -0.63
C LEU A 161 9.38 4.07 0.27
N ASN A 162 9.35 3.32 1.38
CA ASN A 162 10.46 3.15 2.33
C ASN A 162 11.13 4.47 2.78
N THR A 163 10.35 5.53 2.98
CA THR A 163 10.88 6.81 3.42
C THR A 163 11.08 6.79 4.94
N GLN A 164 12.34 6.91 5.39
CA GLN A 164 12.67 6.95 6.81
C GLN A 164 12.54 8.38 7.36
N LEU A 165 11.93 8.49 8.54
CA LEU A 165 11.80 9.72 9.32
C LEU A 165 12.86 9.75 10.43
N LYS A 166 13.12 10.95 10.98
CA LYS A 166 14.18 11.19 11.98
C LYS A 166 14.00 10.41 13.29
N ASP A 167 12.79 9.97 13.58
CA ASP A 167 12.41 9.25 14.81
C ASP A 167 12.47 7.72 14.69
N GLY A 168 13.01 7.19 13.58
CA GLY A 168 13.03 5.76 13.30
C GLY A 168 11.72 5.21 12.72
N THR A 169 10.72 6.07 12.47
CA THR A 169 9.51 5.70 11.73
C THR A 169 9.82 5.55 10.24
N ILE A 170 9.29 4.53 9.61
CA ILE A 170 9.41 4.28 8.16
C ILE A 170 8.01 4.36 7.54
N VAL A 171 7.84 5.28 6.59
CA VAL A 171 6.71 5.26 5.66
C VAL A 171 7.01 4.17 4.64
N VAL A 172 6.47 2.98 4.88
CA VAL A 172 6.69 1.80 4.05
C VAL A 172 6.02 1.98 2.68
N PHE A 173 4.80 2.53 2.70
CA PHE A 173 4.03 2.86 1.51
C PHE A 173 3.12 4.06 1.78
N ARG A 174 3.02 4.97 0.84
CA ARG A 174 1.91 5.93 0.72
C ARG A 174 1.45 5.92 -0.73
N GLY A 175 0.13 5.87 -0.95
CA GLY A 175 -0.48 6.05 -2.27
C GLY A 175 -1.70 6.94 -2.14
N ILE A 176 -1.88 7.84 -3.10
CA ILE A 176 -3.08 8.66 -3.25
C ILE A 176 -3.83 8.13 -4.47
N ASP A 177 -5.11 7.79 -4.33
CA ASP A 177 -5.92 7.43 -5.48
C ASP A 177 -6.44 8.67 -6.24
N PRO A 178 -7.04 8.52 -7.44
CA PRO A 178 -7.51 9.66 -8.22
C PRO A 178 -8.59 10.52 -7.54
N GLU A 179 -9.24 10.03 -6.48
CA GLU A 179 -10.22 10.79 -5.70
C GLU A 179 -9.56 11.54 -4.51
N GLY A 180 -8.23 11.48 -4.38
CA GLY A 180 -7.49 12.11 -3.29
C GLY A 180 -7.45 11.27 -2.00
N ARG A 181 -7.93 10.03 -2.04
CA ARG A 181 -8.01 9.15 -0.86
C ARG A 181 -6.66 8.47 -0.64
N VAL A 182 -6.28 8.25 0.61
CA VAL A 182 -4.92 7.80 0.96
C VAL A 182 -4.92 6.39 1.53
N ALA A 183 -4.03 5.56 1.01
CA ALA A 183 -3.53 4.37 1.68
C ALA A 183 -2.13 4.67 2.24
N LEU A 184 -1.96 4.54 3.56
CA LEU A 184 -0.72 4.85 4.27
C LEU A 184 -0.31 3.68 5.15
N LEU A 185 0.90 3.16 4.93
CA LEU A 185 1.50 2.08 5.69
C LEU A 185 2.75 2.58 6.39
N ILE A 186 2.70 2.59 7.72
CA ILE A 186 3.79 3.08 8.57
C ILE A 186 4.28 1.94 9.46
N LEU A 187 5.58 1.69 9.41
CA LEU A 187 6.28 0.81 10.35
C LEU A 187 7.06 1.70 11.32
N ASN A 188 6.81 1.56 12.61
CA ASN A 188 7.64 2.18 13.63
C ASN A 188 8.45 1.06 14.29
N ASN A 189 9.77 1.15 14.14
CA ASN A 189 10.72 0.28 14.82
C ASN A 189 11.75 1.16 15.53
N PRO A 190 11.52 1.52 16.81
CA PRO A 190 12.38 2.46 17.50
C PRO A 190 13.76 1.84 17.70
N THR A 191 14.77 2.40 17.01
CA THR A 191 16.19 2.06 17.14
C THR A 191 16.83 2.99 18.16
N ASN A 192 16.46 2.85 19.44
CA ASN A 192 17.13 3.59 20.50
C ASN A 192 18.40 2.80 20.85
N GLU A 193 19.57 3.44 20.94
CA GLU A 193 20.83 2.78 21.37
C GLU A 193 20.72 2.08 22.73
N ASN A 194 19.75 2.48 23.56
CA ASN A 194 19.53 1.96 24.92
C ASN A 194 18.28 1.05 25.05
N ALA A 195 17.52 0.80 23.98
CA ALA A 195 16.35 -0.07 24.01
C ALA A 195 16.66 -1.40 23.30
N PRO A 196 16.22 -2.55 23.84
CA PRO A 196 16.32 -3.81 23.11
C PRO A 196 15.64 -3.66 21.74
N PRO A 197 16.32 -4.02 20.64
CA PRO A 197 15.74 -3.96 19.31
C PRO A 197 14.37 -4.66 19.30
N ASN A 198 13.42 -4.09 18.55
CA ASN A 198 12.14 -4.73 18.24
C ASN A 198 11.15 -4.92 19.42
N LYS A 199 11.39 -4.33 20.60
CA LYS A 199 10.47 -4.49 21.75
C LYS A 199 9.12 -3.79 21.56
N ASN A 200 9.09 -2.70 20.77
CA ASN A 200 7.91 -1.86 20.54
C ASN A 200 7.57 -1.70 19.05
N ILE A 201 7.99 -2.66 18.21
CA ILE A 201 7.67 -2.63 16.79
C ILE A 201 6.16 -2.64 16.60
N HIS A 202 5.66 -1.77 15.75
CA HIS A 202 4.26 -1.78 15.35
C HIS A 202 4.08 -1.32 13.91
N LEU A 203 3.10 -1.93 13.26
CA LEU A 203 2.70 -1.61 11.90
C LEU A 203 1.30 -1.02 11.95
N ARG A 204 1.12 0.07 11.22
CA ARG A 204 -0.17 0.73 11.04
C ARG A 204 -0.47 0.89 9.58
N LEU A 205 -1.63 0.39 9.17
CA LEU A 205 -2.24 0.66 7.87
C LEU A 205 -3.42 1.60 8.08
N SER A 206 -3.45 2.70 7.35
CA SER A 206 -4.53 3.68 7.36
C SER A 206 -5.10 3.85 5.97
N TYR A 207 -6.43 3.74 5.86
CA TYR A 207 -7.20 4.16 4.69
C TYR A 207 -7.99 5.42 5.07
N ILE A 208 -7.81 6.52 4.33
CA ILE A 208 -8.33 7.84 4.68
C ILE A 208 -9.11 8.41 3.49
N GLU A 209 -10.38 8.78 3.71
CA GLU A 209 -11.26 9.35 2.68
C GLU A 209 -10.84 10.76 2.26
N ASN A 210 -10.53 11.64 3.21
CA ASN A 210 -10.16 13.01 2.90
C ASN A 210 -9.11 13.51 3.90
N PRO A 211 -7.81 13.39 3.57
CA PRO A 211 -6.72 13.75 4.49
C PRO A 211 -6.63 15.27 4.72
N ASP A 212 -7.00 16.09 3.73
CA ASP A 212 -6.84 17.55 3.79
C ASP A 212 -7.96 18.23 4.59
N THR A 213 -9.17 17.67 4.50
CA THR A 213 -10.37 18.21 5.17
C THR A 213 -11.16 17.12 5.90
N PRO A 214 -10.56 16.47 6.92
CA PRO A 214 -11.23 15.40 7.65
C PRO A 214 -12.46 15.93 8.41
N ASP A 215 -13.53 15.13 8.46
CA ASP A 215 -14.74 15.41 9.24
C ASP A 215 -14.50 15.17 10.74
N VAL A 216 -13.73 16.07 11.34
CA VAL A 216 -13.42 16.13 12.77
C VAL A 216 -13.89 17.46 13.34
N PHE A 217 -14.10 17.50 14.66
CA PHE A 217 -14.29 18.76 15.36
C PHE A 217 -13.05 19.65 15.22
N LYS A 218 -13.27 20.90 14.82
CA LYS A 218 -12.23 21.93 14.69
C LYS A 218 -12.70 23.17 15.42
N ILE A 219 -11.81 23.75 16.22
CA ILE A 219 -11.99 25.09 16.80
C ILE A 219 -11.71 26.09 15.68
N LYS A 220 -12.65 27.00 15.44
CA LYS A 220 -12.51 28.06 14.44
C LYS A 220 -11.81 29.27 15.06
N ARG A 221 -11.20 30.08 14.20
CA ARG A 221 -10.66 31.38 14.60
C ARG A 221 -11.80 32.23 15.18
N GLY A 222 -11.64 32.73 16.40
CA GLY A 222 -12.64 33.52 17.12
C GLY A 222 -13.60 32.72 17.99
N ASP A 223 -13.47 31.38 18.08
CA ASP A 223 -14.21 30.58 19.06
C ASP A 223 -13.68 30.80 20.51
N PHE A 224 -12.48 31.38 20.64
CA PHE A 224 -11.82 31.82 21.88
C PHE A 224 -11.06 33.13 21.63
#